data_AF-A0A3T0L453-F1
#
_entry.id   AF-A0A3T0L453-F1
#
_cell.length_a   1.000
_cell.length_b   1.000
_cell.length_c   1.000
_cell.angle_alpha   90.00
_cell.angle_beta   90.00
_cell.angle_gamma   90.00
#
_symmetry.space_group_name_H-M   'P 1'
#
loop_
_entity.id
_entity.type
_entity.pdbx_description
1 polymer ?
#
loop_
_entity_poly.entity_id
_entity_poly.type
_entity_poly.pdbx_seq_one_letter_code
_entity_poly.pdbx_strand_id
1 'polypeptide(L)'
;MTLSNFIRKNTKKIKSLDYADVIVTHIPPIKIFDNSDLGDNYFYVDYGEEIIEKIQPKLWIFGHIHAKTYKKFKNCDLIANPLGYPEENEKFVLENIEI
;
A
#
# COMPACT_ATOMS: atom_id res chain seq x y z
N MET A 1 -3.41 -15.97 16.47
CA MET A 1 -3.59 -15.72 15.02
C MET A 1 -2.24 -15.32 14.44
N THR A 2 -1.72 -15.99 13.43
CA THR A 2 -0.43 -15.62 12.82
C THR A 2 -0.61 -14.45 11.84
N LEU A 3 0.44 -13.65 11.60
CA LEU A 3 0.44 -12.56 10.61
C LEU A 3 0.01 -13.07 9.22
N SER A 4 0.49 -14.26 8.84
CA SER A 4 0.10 -14.94 7.60
C SER A 4 -1.41 -15.21 7.50
N ASN A 5 -2.06 -15.56 8.61
CA ASN A 5 -3.52 -15.76 8.63
C ASN A 5 -4.29 -14.44 8.53
N PHE A 6 -3.77 -13.36 9.13
CA PHE A 6 -4.35 -12.03 9.02
C PHE A 6 -4.29 -11.51 7.59
N ILE A 7 -3.12 -11.56 6.95
CA ILE A 7 -2.93 -11.14 5.56
C ILE A 7 -3.90 -11.92 4.66
N ARG A 8 -3.86 -13.26 4.72
CA ARG A 8 -4.72 -14.14 3.91
C ARG A 8 -6.22 -13.83 4.06
N LYS A 9 -6.70 -13.56 5.28
CA LYS A 9 -8.11 -13.23 5.51
C LYS A 9 -8.50 -11.89 4.88
N ASN A 10 -7.65 -10.86 5.01
CA ASN A 10 -7.90 -9.55 4.43
C ASN A 10 -7.80 -9.55 2.90
N THR A 11 -6.86 -10.33 2.34
CA THR A 11 -6.75 -10.52 0.88
C THR A 11 -8.05 -11.07 0.30
N LYS A 12 -8.66 -12.07 0.92
CA LYS A 12 -9.93 -12.65 0.45
C LYS A 12 -11.05 -11.61 0.37
N LYS A 13 -11.12 -10.70 1.34
CA LYS A 13 -12.13 -9.63 1.37
C LYS A 13 -11.95 -8.64 0.22
N ILE A 14 -10.72 -8.25 -0.09
CA ILE A 14 -10.46 -7.34 -1.21
C ILE A 14 -10.69 -8.06 -2.55
N LYS A 15 -10.24 -9.31 -2.68
CA LYS A 15 -10.44 -10.12 -3.90
C LYS A 15 -11.92 -10.40 -4.21
N SER A 16 -12.80 -10.39 -3.20
CA SER A 16 -14.25 -10.53 -3.40
C SER A 16 -14.94 -9.25 -3.89
N LEU A 17 -14.24 -8.12 -3.96
CA LEU A 17 -14.79 -6.90 -4.54
C LEU A 17 -14.70 -6.96 -6.07
N ASP A 18 -15.72 -6.41 -6.72
CA ASP A 18 -15.74 -6.25 -8.18
C ASP A 18 -15.45 -4.80 -8.59
N TYR A 19 -15.59 -3.85 -7.67
CA TYR A 19 -15.34 -2.43 -7.91
C TYR A 19 -15.00 -1.68 -6.62
N ALA A 20 -14.08 -0.72 -6.71
CA ALA A 20 -13.81 0.29 -5.68
C ALA A 20 -13.06 1.47 -6.30
N ASP A 21 -13.48 2.71 -6.02
CA ASP A 21 -12.70 3.90 -6.42
C ASP A 21 -11.43 4.06 -5.57
N VAL A 22 -11.53 3.79 -4.27
CA VAL A 22 -10.46 3.99 -3.29
C VAL A 22 -10.27 2.73 -2.46
N ILE A 23 -9.01 2.28 -2.35
CA ILE A 23 -8.61 1.19 -1.47
C ILE A 23 -7.69 1.74 -0.39
N VAL A 24 -7.93 1.36 0.87
CA VAL A 24 -7.06 1.74 2.00
C VAL A 24 -6.59 0.48 2.70
N THR A 25 -5.27 0.29 2.77
CA THR A 25 -4.64 -0.84 3.46
C THR A 25 -3.50 -0.34 4.35
N HIS A 26 -3.04 -1.16 5.29
CA HIS A 26 -1.83 -0.81 6.02
C HIS A 26 -0.57 -1.13 5.19
N ILE A 27 -0.55 -2.29 4.53
CA ILE A 27 0.59 -2.79 3.76
C ILE A 27 0.50 -2.31 2.30
N PRO A 28 1.62 -1.93 1.64
CA PRO A 28 1.65 -1.59 0.22
C PRO A 28 1.12 -2.71 -0.68
N PRO A 29 0.40 -2.37 -1.77
CA PRO A 29 -0.15 -3.36 -2.70
C PRO A 29 0.93 -4.02 -3.58
N ILE A 30 2.07 -3.37 -3.76
CA ILE A 30 3.17 -3.84 -4.59
C ILE A 30 4.50 -3.46 -3.94
N LYS A 31 5.60 -4.00 -4.45
CA LYS A 31 6.95 -3.55 -4.08
C LYS A 31 7.13 -2.08 -4.51
N ILE A 32 7.43 -1.21 -3.54
CA ILE A 32 7.59 0.24 -3.77
C ILE A 32 9.05 0.63 -4.07
N PHE A 33 9.99 0.03 -3.35
CA PHE A 33 11.44 0.29 -3.46
C PHE A 33 12.18 -0.92 -4.02
N ASP A 34 13.25 -0.69 -4.78
CA ASP A 34 14.07 -1.76 -5.37
C ASP A 34 15.17 -2.31 -4.43
N ASN A 35 15.26 -1.82 -3.20
CA ASN A 35 16.35 -2.19 -2.28
C ASN A 35 16.29 -3.67 -1.88
N SER A 36 17.26 -4.44 -2.38
CA SER A 36 17.48 -5.87 -2.13
C SER A 36 17.87 -6.24 -0.69
N ASP A 37 18.17 -5.25 0.15
CA ASP A 37 18.85 -5.46 1.43
C ASP A 37 17.89 -5.60 2.63
N LEU A 38 16.62 -5.24 2.44
CA LEU A 38 15.56 -5.44 3.41
C LEU A 38 14.74 -6.62 2.92
N GLY A 39 14.61 -7.69 3.72
CA GLY A 39 13.90 -8.91 3.34
C GLY A 39 12.54 -8.61 2.70
N ASP A 40 12.52 -8.66 1.36
CA ASP A 40 11.49 -8.06 0.50
C ASP A 40 10.06 -8.50 0.86
N ASN A 41 9.91 -9.71 1.39
CA ASN A 41 8.63 -10.34 1.71
C ASN A 41 7.88 -9.70 2.90
N TYR A 42 8.51 -8.85 3.70
CA TYR A 42 7.86 -8.25 4.88
C TYR A 42 7.24 -6.88 4.60
N PHE A 43 7.53 -6.26 3.47
CA PHE A 43 7.18 -4.86 3.21
C PHE A 43 6.02 -4.67 2.24
N TYR A 44 5.58 -5.70 1.54
CA TYR A 44 4.45 -5.62 0.60
C TYR A 44 3.68 -6.93 0.51
N VAL A 45 2.58 -6.91 -0.22
CA VAL A 45 1.84 -8.11 -0.62
C VAL A 45 1.98 -8.35 -2.12
N ASP A 46 2.19 -9.59 -2.53
CA ASP A 46 2.44 -9.97 -3.93
C ASP A 46 1.19 -10.01 -4.83
N TYR A 47 0.01 -9.72 -4.28
CA TYR A 47 -1.27 -9.83 -5.00
C TYR A 47 -1.89 -8.48 -5.41
N GLY A 48 -1.30 -7.33 -5.04
CA GLY A 48 -1.97 -6.05 -5.31
C GLY A 48 -2.04 -5.71 -6.80
N GLU A 49 -1.11 -6.21 -7.62
CA GLU A 49 -1.19 -6.05 -9.07
C GLU A 49 -2.44 -6.70 -9.68
N GLU A 50 -2.74 -7.95 -9.29
CA GLU A 50 -3.96 -8.67 -9.69
C GLU A 50 -5.22 -7.90 -9.27
N ILE A 51 -5.20 -7.30 -8.07
CA ILE A 51 -6.32 -6.50 -7.56
C ILE A 51 -6.48 -5.21 -8.35
N ILE A 52 -5.39 -4.51 -8.67
CA ILE A 52 -5.42 -3.29 -9.48
C ILE A 52 -5.97 -3.61 -10.87
N GLU A 53 -5.57 -4.73 -11.47
CA GLU A 53 -6.08 -5.17 -12.77
C GLU A 53 -7.57 -5.48 -12.74
N LYS A 54 -8.03 -6.24 -11.74
CA LYS A 54 -9.44 -6.64 -11.61
C LYS A 54 -10.35 -5.45 -11.29
N ILE A 55 -10.00 -4.70 -10.24
CA ILE A 55 -10.88 -3.68 -9.63
C ILE A 55 -10.75 -2.32 -10.31
N GLN A 56 -9.58 -2.03 -10.93
CA GLN A 56 -9.24 -0.73 -11.51
C GLN A 56 -9.50 0.46 -10.56
N PRO A 57 -8.99 0.43 -9.31
CA PRO A 57 -9.16 1.55 -8.39
C PRO A 57 -8.41 2.78 -8.88
N LYS A 58 -9.00 3.96 -8.68
CA LYS A 58 -8.34 5.24 -8.98
C LYS A 58 -7.22 5.52 -7.99
N LEU A 59 -7.41 5.15 -6.73
CA LEU A 59 -6.50 5.47 -5.63
C LEU A 59 -6.32 4.29 -4.67
N TRP A 60 -5.07 4.04 -4.26
CA TRP A 60 -4.72 3.11 -3.21
C TRP A 60 -3.83 3.78 -2.16
N ILE A 61 -4.38 3.96 -0.95
CA ILE A 61 -3.69 4.56 0.19
C ILE A 61 -3.10 3.46 1.07
N PHE A 62 -1.83 3.60 1.44
CA PHE A 62 -1.13 2.62 2.28
C PHE A 62 -0.14 3.24 3.27
N GLY A 63 0.49 2.40 4.09
CA GLY A 63 1.50 2.78 5.08
C GLY A 63 2.61 1.74 5.20
N HIS A 64 2.94 1.34 6.42
CA HIS A 64 3.91 0.30 6.79
C HIS A 64 5.39 0.58 6.46
N ILE A 65 5.69 1.14 5.29
CA ILE A 65 7.07 1.37 4.83
C ILE A 65 7.74 2.61 5.41
N HIS A 66 7.01 3.38 6.24
CA HIS A 66 7.49 4.61 6.91
C HIS A 66 8.09 5.68 5.98
N ALA A 67 7.85 5.54 4.68
CA ALA A 67 8.33 6.44 3.66
C ALA A 67 7.16 7.04 2.88
N LYS A 68 7.21 8.36 2.73
CA LYS A 68 6.27 9.12 1.91
C LYS A 68 6.36 8.66 0.46
N THR A 69 5.22 8.29 -0.13
CA THR A 69 5.15 7.74 -1.48
C THR A 69 4.00 8.38 -2.26
N TYR A 70 4.30 8.81 -3.48
CA TYR A 70 3.34 9.23 -4.49
C TYR A 70 3.78 8.61 -5.80
N LYS A 71 3.11 7.53 -6.22
CA LYS A 71 3.52 6.76 -7.40
C LYS A 71 2.30 6.34 -8.20
N LYS A 72 2.34 6.50 -9.51
CA LYS A 72 1.33 5.93 -10.40
C LYS A 72 1.71 4.51 -10.78
N PHE A 73 0.78 3.57 -10.64
CA PHE A 73 0.94 2.19 -11.11
C PHE A 73 -0.28 1.80 -11.94
N LYS A 74 -0.08 1.64 -13.26
CA LYS A 74 -1.17 1.49 -14.23
C LYS A 74 -2.14 2.69 -14.11
N ASN A 75 -3.44 2.42 -13.95
CA ASN A 75 -4.47 3.44 -13.77
C ASN A 75 -4.75 3.80 -12.30
N CYS A 76 -3.91 3.33 -11.36
CA CYS A 76 -4.09 3.53 -9.93
C CYS A 76 -2.99 4.44 -9.36
N ASP A 77 -3.38 5.50 -8.66
CA ASP A 77 -2.44 6.31 -7.88
C ASP A 77 -2.20 5.67 -6.52
N LEU A 78 -0.94 5.47 -6.17
CA LEU A 78 -0.49 4.84 -4.93
C LEU A 78 0.08 5.92 -4.01
N ILE A 79 -0.53 6.09 -2.83
CA ILE A 79 -0.20 7.17 -1.91
C ILE A 79 0.09 6.64 -0.50
N ALA A 80 1.16 7.13 0.10
CA ALA A 80 1.48 6.94 1.50
C ALA A 80 2.07 8.23 2.09
N ASN A 81 1.57 8.67 3.24
CA ASN A 81 2.17 9.74 4.03
C ASN A 81 2.27 9.33 5.51
N PRO A 82 3.05 8.28 5.83
CA PRO A 82 3.20 7.83 7.22
C PRO A 82 4.10 8.78 8.01
N LEU A 83 3.84 8.90 9.31
CA LEU A 83 4.72 9.62 10.24
C LEU A 83 6.06 8.88 10.47
N GLY A 84 6.05 7.54 10.42
CA GLY A 84 7.21 6.74 10.82
C GLY A 84 7.55 6.90 12.30
N TYR A 85 8.76 6.49 12.67
CA TYR A 85 9.35 6.73 13.99
C TYR A 85 9.85 8.17 14.13
N PRO A 86 10.09 8.67 15.36
CA PRO A 86 10.47 10.06 15.60
C PRO A 86 11.65 10.58 14.74
N GLU A 87 12.62 9.71 14.45
CA GLU A 87 13.84 10.05 13.68
C GLU A 87 13.68 9.82 12.16
N GLU A 88 12.60 9.18 11.70
CA GLU A 88 12.42 8.81 10.29
C GLU A 88 11.81 9.94 9.46
N ASN A 89 10.87 10.70 10.04
CA ASN A 89 10.23 11.83 9.37
C ASN A 89 10.13 13.04 10.29
N GLU A 90 11.27 13.56 10.77
CA GLU A 90 11.34 14.74 11.65
C GLU A 90 10.64 15.98 11.08
N LYS A 91 10.53 16.06 9.75
CA LYS A 91 9.86 17.14 9.01
C LYS A 91 8.48 16.74 8.51
N PHE A 92 7.83 15.78 9.17
CA PHE A 92 6.48 15.36 8.80
C PHE A 92 5.53 16.56 8.73
N VAL A 93 4.81 16.65 7.62
CA VAL A 93 3.79 17.66 7.39
C VAL A 93 2.49 16.96 7.02
N LEU A 94 1.40 17.45 7.61
CA LEU A 94 0.07 17.09 7.14
C LEU A 94 -0.13 17.75 5.79
N GLU A 95 -0.36 16.93 4.77
CA GLU A 95 -0.55 17.37 3.40
C GLU A 95 -1.96 17.04 2.94
N ASN A 96 -2.59 18.00 2.27
CA ASN A 96 -3.79 17.76 1.48
C ASN A 96 -3.35 17.40 0.07
N ILE A 97 -3.92 16.34 -0.47
CA ILE A 97 -3.60 15.85 -1.81
C ILE A 97 -4.90 15.93 -2.62
N GLU A 98 -4.88 16.71 -3.68
CA GLU A 98 -5.98 16.80 -4.64
C GLU A 98 -5.76 15.75 -5.74
N ILE A 99 -6.78 14.91 -5.99
CA ILE A 99 -6.73 13.72 -6.84
C ILE A 99 -7.94 13.71 -7.76
#